data_AF-A0A9D4DVX9-F1
#
_entry.id   AF-A0A9D4DVX9-F1
#
_cell.length_a   1.000
_cell.length_b   1.000
_cell.length_c   1.000
_cell.angle_alpha   90.00
_cell.angle_beta   90.00
_cell.angle_gamma   90.00
#
_symmetry.space_group_name_H-M   'P 1'
#
loop_
_entity.id
_entity.type
_entity.pdbx_description
1 polymer ?
#
loop_
_entity_poly.entity_id
_entity_poly.type
_entity_poly.pdbx_seq_one_letter_code
_entity_poly.pdbx_strand_id
1 'polypeptide(L)'
;MYDCDIHDLAHCDLKQKYFIDAAYVRVCERLTSYANATLPQKKYLSFLKPYWNSELTAAHDSMSLVRREWCRQGRPRDATDQAFSAYKTAKREFRRLHRKCVNIYLSNLNNEIDRMAEVDSHKFWKMVNARRNRNRSSLSSGINFDGTTVRDRDSISSMNI
;
A
#
# COMPACT_ATOMS: atom_id res chain seq x y z
N MET A 1 21.59 38.85 -0.54
CA MET A 1 20.42 38.03 -0.15
C MET A 1 20.84 37.30 1.12
N TYR A 2 20.38 37.76 2.30
CA TYR A 2 20.92 37.32 3.59
C TYR A 2 20.46 35.89 3.92
N ASP A 3 21.43 35.00 4.01
CA ASP A 3 21.25 33.61 4.45
C ASP A 3 21.18 33.61 5.99
N CYS A 4 20.04 34.05 6.52
CA CYS A 4 19.70 33.89 7.94
C CYS A 4 19.51 32.40 8.23
N ASP A 5 20.37 31.85 9.08
CA ASP A 5 20.33 30.45 9.51
C ASP A 5 19.14 30.22 10.46
N ILE A 6 18.70 28.98 10.68
CA ILE A 6 17.59 28.67 11.62
C ILE A 6 17.91 29.18 13.04
N HIS A 7 19.19 29.29 13.37
CA HIS A 7 19.65 29.91 14.60
C HIS A 7 19.24 31.38 14.73
N ASP A 8 19.14 32.12 13.63
CA ASP A 8 18.75 33.53 13.66
C ASP A 8 17.25 33.71 13.92
N LEU A 9 16.42 32.71 13.56
CA LEU A 9 14.99 32.70 13.91
C LEU A 9 14.75 32.47 15.40
N ALA A 10 15.66 31.78 16.09
CA ALA A 10 15.60 31.58 17.55
C ALA A 10 15.95 32.85 18.34
N HIS A 11 16.61 33.83 17.70
CA HIS A 11 17.07 35.08 18.30
C HIS A 11 16.38 36.33 17.73
N CYS A 12 15.51 36.16 16.74
CA CYS A 12 14.71 37.25 16.19
C CYS A 12 13.63 37.69 17.19
N ASP A 13 13.68 38.96 17.57
CA ASP A 13 12.68 39.59 18.43
C ASP A 13 11.38 39.77 17.62
N LEU A 14 10.48 38.78 17.71
CA LEU A 14 9.22 38.66 16.95
C LEU A 14 8.16 39.70 17.36
N LYS A 15 8.54 40.96 17.55
CA LYS A 15 7.66 42.03 18.07
C LYS A 15 6.81 42.72 17.01
N GLN A 16 7.16 42.58 15.72
CA GLN A 16 6.45 43.21 14.61
C GLN A 16 5.89 42.17 13.65
N LYS A 17 4.62 42.37 13.26
CA LYS A 17 3.83 41.46 12.40
C LYS A 17 4.56 41.03 11.12
N TYR A 18 5.27 41.96 10.48
CA TYR A 18 6.05 41.69 9.27
C TYR A 18 7.13 40.61 9.46
N PHE A 19 7.81 40.61 10.61
CA PHE A 19 8.83 39.61 10.93
C PHE A 19 8.23 38.24 11.24
N ILE A 20 7.02 38.21 11.80
CA ILE A 20 6.27 36.97 12.04
C ILE A 20 5.87 36.34 10.70
N ASP A 21 5.32 37.13 9.78
CA ASP A 21 4.91 36.66 8.45
C ASP A 21 6.13 36.14 7.66
N ALA A 22 7.25 36.85 7.68
CA ALA A 22 8.49 36.43 7.02
C ALA A 22 9.08 35.15 7.63
N ALA A 23 9.07 35.02 8.97
CA ALA A 23 9.51 33.81 9.66
C ALA A 23 8.61 32.60 9.31
N TYR A 24 7.30 32.80 9.26
CA TYR A 24 6.33 31.77 8.90
C TYR A 24 6.58 31.23 7.48
N VAL A 25 6.71 32.13 6.50
CA VAL A 25 7.02 31.75 5.10
C VAL A 25 8.31 30.94 5.03
N ARG A 26 9.37 31.39 5.71
CA ARG A 26 10.68 30.72 5.70
C ARG A 26 10.62 29.31 6.30
N VAL A 27 9.88 29.14 7.41
CA VAL A 27 9.68 27.82 8.03
C VAL A 27 8.89 26.90 7.09
N CYS A 28 7.81 27.39 6.48
CA CYS A 28 7.03 26.62 5.51
C CYS A 28 7.88 26.18 4.31
N GLU A 29 8.65 27.09 3.71
CA GLU A 29 9.53 26.78 2.57
C GLU A 29 10.57 25.71 2.91
N ARG A 30 11.22 25.83 4.07
CA ARG A 30 12.23 24.85 4.52
C ARG A 30 11.61 23.49 4.82
N LEU A 31 10.44 23.46 5.49
CA LEU A 31 9.71 22.22 5.74
C LEU A 31 9.29 21.53 4.43
N THR A 32 8.76 22.30 3.47
CA THR A 32 8.39 21.78 2.15
C THR A 32 9.61 21.29 1.37
N SER A 33 10.72 22.04 1.38
CA SER A 33 11.96 21.65 0.72
C SER A 33 12.52 20.35 1.31
N TYR A 34 12.55 20.23 2.64
CA TYR A 34 13.03 19.04 3.32
C TYR A 34 12.12 17.84 3.05
N ALA A 35 10.81 18.03 3.13
CA ALA A 35 9.84 16.99 2.80
C ALA A 35 10.01 16.50 1.35
N ASN A 36 10.21 17.42 0.40
CA ASN A 36 10.43 17.06 -1.00
C ASN A 36 11.74 16.30 -1.24
N ALA A 37 12.79 16.60 -0.47
CA ALA A 37 14.09 15.94 -0.58
C ALA A 37 14.14 14.56 0.10
N THR A 38 13.37 14.36 1.17
CA THR A 38 13.47 13.17 2.02
C THR A 38 12.31 12.19 1.87
N LEU A 39 11.10 12.67 1.55
CA LEU A 39 9.94 11.80 1.43
C LEU A 39 9.88 11.17 0.03
N PRO A 40 9.64 9.85 -0.07
CA PRO A 40 9.44 9.20 -1.36
C PRO A 40 8.22 9.79 -2.08
N GLN A 41 8.45 10.48 -3.21
CA GLN A 41 7.39 11.06 -4.04
C GLN A 41 6.65 10.03 -4.92
N LYS A 42 6.70 8.75 -4.57
CA LYS A 42 6.13 7.69 -5.41
C LYS A 42 4.61 7.80 -5.42
N LYS A 43 4.06 8.11 -6.60
CA LYS A 43 2.62 8.04 -6.85
C LYS A 43 2.14 6.60 -6.67
N TYR A 44 0.86 6.44 -6.37
CA TYR A 44 0.21 5.14 -6.38
C TYR A 44 0.42 4.46 -7.74
N LEU A 45 0.95 3.24 -7.71
CA LEU A 45 1.15 2.43 -8.89
C LEU A 45 0.05 1.36 -8.91
N SER A 46 -0.88 1.48 -9.84
CA SER A 46 -2.03 0.58 -9.97
C SER A 46 -1.62 -0.89 -10.12
N PHE A 47 -0.49 -1.15 -10.78
CA PHE A 47 0.05 -2.50 -10.94
C PHE A 47 0.49 -3.17 -9.62
N LEU A 48 0.75 -2.40 -8.55
CA LEU A 48 1.07 -2.96 -7.24
C LEU A 48 -0.16 -3.48 -6.49
N LYS A 49 -1.36 -2.99 -6.86
CA LYS A 49 -2.64 -3.44 -6.29
C LYS A 49 -3.68 -3.54 -7.41
N PRO A 50 -3.55 -4.54 -8.31
CA PRO A 50 -4.46 -4.71 -9.44
C PRO A 50 -5.91 -4.99 -9.02
N TYR A 51 -6.13 -5.45 -7.79
CA TYR A 51 -7.46 -5.64 -7.19
C TYR A 51 -8.15 -4.34 -6.74
N TRP A 52 -7.46 -3.19 -6.80
CA TRP A 52 -8.00 -1.91 -6.35
C TRP A 52 -8.94 -1.32 -7.41
N ASN A 53 -10.24 -1.40 -7.16
CA ASN A 53 -11.29 -0.94 -8.07
C ASN A 53 -11.94 0.37 -7.59
N SER A 54 -12.90 0.89 -8.37
CA SER A 54 -13.66 2.10 -8.05
C SER A 54 -14.48 1.95 -6.77
N GLU A 55 -15.04 0.76 -6.52
CA GLU A 55 -15.81 0.46 -5.30
C GLU A 55 -14.94 0.59 -4.03
N LEU A 56 -13.72 0.05 -4.07
CA LEU A 56 -12.73 0.22 -2.99
C LEU A 56 -12.30 1.65 -2.80
N THR A 57 -12.15 2.40 -3.90
CA THR A 57 -11.82 3.83 -3.84
C THR A 57 -12.93 4.60 -3.14
N ALA A 58 -14.19 4.41 -3.54
CA ALA A 58 -15.34 5.04 -2.91
C ALA A 58 -15.46 4.68 -1.41
N ALA A 59 -15.26 3.40 -1.06
CA ALA A 59 -15.28 2.95 0.33
C ALA A 59 -14.12 3.55 1.16
N HIS A 60 -12.93 3.66 0.58
CA HIS A 60 -11.77 4.27 1.21
C HIS A 60 -11.98 5.77 1.44
N ASP A 61 -12.55 6.48 0.47
CA ASP A 61 -12.80 7.91 0.54
C ASP A 61 -13.88 8.23 1.56
N SER A 62 -14.96 7.43 1.59
CA SER A 62 -15.99 7.49 2.63
C SER A 62 -15.40 7.26 4.02
N MET A 63 -14.59 6.20 4.20
CA MET A 63 -13.88 5.94 5.46
C MET A 63 -12.95 7.11 5.87
N SER A 64 -12.26 7.70 4.90
CA SER A 64 -11.35 8.82 5.12
C SER A 64 -12.10 10.10 5.50
N LEU A 65 -13.27 10.35 4.92
CA LEU A 65 -14.15 11.46 5.27
C LEU A 65 -14.64 11.35 6.72
N VAL A 66 -15.24 10.22 7.10
CA VAL A 66 -15.74 10.04 8.47
C VAL A 66 -14.60 10.01 9.51
N ARG A 67 -13.41 9.54 9.13
CA ARG A 67 -12.22 9.63 9.97
C ARG A 67 -11.80 11.08 10.21
N ARG A 68 -11.85 11.94 9.19
CA ARG A 68 -11.54 13.37 9.33
C ARG A 68 -12.53 14.03 10.30
N GLU A 69 -13.82 13.73 10.16
CA GLU A 69 -14.84 14.26 11.08
C GLU A 69 -14.64 13.79 12.52
N TRP A 70 -14.40 12.49 12.74
CA TRP A 70 -14.05 11.96 14.05
C TRP A 70 -12.80 12.62 14.66
N CYS A 71 -11.78 12.89 13.84
CA CYS A 71 -10.59 13.63 14.27
C CYS A 71 -10.91 15.08 14.64
N ARG A 72 -11.78 15.77 13.87
CA ARG A 72 -12.20 17.14 14.10
C ARG A 72 -12.92 17.29 15.46
N GLN A 73 -13.65 16.26 15.87
CA GLN A 73 -14.35 16.21 17.16
C GLN A 73 -13.45 15.82 18.35
N GLY A 74 -12.13 15.73 18.17
CA GLY A 74 -11.21 15.40 19.27
C GLY A 74 -11.01 13.89 19.48
N ARG A 75 -11.42 13.06 18.53
CA ARG A 75 -11.28 11.59 18.58
C ARG A 75 -11.98 10.95 19.79
N PRO A 76 -13.27 11.25 20.04
CA PRO A 76 -14.02 10.64 21.12
C PRO A 76 -13.97 9.12 21.03
N ARG A 77 -13.94 8.44 22.19
CA ARG A 77 -13.85 6.97 22.28
C ARG A 77 -15.09 6.33 22.87
N ASP A 78 -16.09 7.13 23.21
CA ASP A 78 -17.36 6.63 23.71
C ASP A 78 -18.09 5.85 22.61
N ALA A 79 -18.69 4.73 22.98
CA ALA A 79 -19.48 3.91 22.06
C ALA A 79 -20.80 4.59 21.68
N THR A 80 -21.28 5.54 22.48
CA THR A 80 -22.48 6.34 22.19
C THR A 80 -22.22 7.47 21.18
N ASP A 81 -20.94 7.80 20.94
CA ASP A 81 -20.56 8.87 20.02
C ASP A 81 -20.78 8.46 18.56
N GLN A 82 -21.56 9.28 17.85
CA GLN A 82 -21.96 9.01 16.48
C GLN A 82 -20.77 9.04 15.51
N ALA A 83 -19.81 9.95 15.69
CA ALA A 83 -18.65 10.07 14.80
C ALA A 83 -17.68 8.89 14.98
N PHE A 84 -17.48 8.43 16.22
CA PHE A 84 -16.73 7.23 16.53
C PHE A 84 -17.40 6.00 15.90
N SER A 85 -18.71 5.81 16.13
CA SER A 85 -19.47 4.69 15.58
C SER A 85 -19.45 4.67 14.04
N ALA A 86 -19.67 5.82 13.41
CA ALA A 86 -19.62 5.98 11.95
C ALA A 86 -18.24 5.61 11.39
N TYR A 87 -17.16 6.11 11.98
CA TYR A 87 -15.80 5.76 11.57
C TYR A 87 -15.51 4.26 11.73
N LYS A 88 -15.90 3.66 12.85
CA LYS A 88 -15.69 2.23 13.10
C LYS A 88 -16.46 1.36 12.11
N THR A 89 -17.67 1.77 11.77
CA THR A 89 -18.52 1.10 10.77
C THR A 89 -17.93 1.20 9.38
N ALA A 90 -17.60 2.41 8.91
CA ALA A 90 -16.96 2.61 7.60
C ALA A 90 -15.63 1.86 7.47
N LYS A 91 -14.82 1.85 8.55
CA LYS A 91 -13.57 1.09 8.60
C LYS A 91 -13.78 -0.43 8.53
N ARG A 92 -14.85 -0.95 9.15
CA ARG A 92 -15.21 -2.37 9.08
C ARG A 92 -15.63 -2.73 7.65
N GLU A 93 -16.50 -1.92 7.04
CA GLU A 93 -16.97 -2.14 5.67
C GLU A 93 -15.83 -2.08 4.65
N PHE A 94 -14.98 -1.05 4.71
CA PHE A 94 -13.79 -0.97 3.86
C PHE A 94 -12.92 -2.23 3.97
N ARG A 95 -12.65 -2.71 5.19
CA ARG A 95 -11.84 -3.92 5.41
C ARG A 95 -12.50 -5.18 4.86
N ARG A 96 -13.83 -5.30 5.00
CA ARG A 96 -14.60 -6.41 4.45
C ARG A 96 -14.52 -6.42 2.94
N LEU A 97 -14.77 -5.28 2.30
CA LEU A 97 -14.69 -5.12 0.85
C LEU A 97 -13.27 -5.36 0.34
N HIS A 98 -12.25 -4.81 1.02
CA HIS A 98 -10.85 -5.00 0.66
C HIS A 98 -10.45 -6.48 0.66
N ARG A 99 -10.81 -7.22 1.72
CA ARG A 99 -10.58 -8.67 1.75
C ARG A 99 -11.32 -9.40 0.63
N LYS A 100 -12.56 -9.02 0.33
CA LYS A 100 -13.33 -9.59 -0.78
C LYS A 100 -12.60 -9.39 -2.13
N CYS A 101 -12.21 -8.16 -2.46
CA CYS A 101 -11.51 -7.85 -3.71
C CYS A 101 -10.16 -8.57 -3.82
N VAL A 102 -9.39 -8.62 -2.73
CA VAL A 102 -8.13 -9.37 -2.68
C VAL A 102 -8.38 -10.86 -2.92
N ASN A 103 -9.36 -11.46 -2.24
CA ASN A 103 -9.66 -12.88 -2.38
C ASN A 103 -10.14 -13.23 -3.78
N ILE A 104 -11.00 -12.39 -4.39
CA ILE A 104 -11.44 -12.59 -5.78
C ILE A 104 -10.24 -12.54 -6.73
N TYR A 105 -9.38 -11.54 -6.57
CA TYR A 105 -8.17 -11.43 -7.40
C TYR A 105 -7.27 -12.65 -7.26
N LEU A 106 -6.97 -13.08 -6.03
CA LEU A 106 -6.13 -14.26 -5.79
C LEU A 106 -6.78 -15.55 -6.29
N SER A 107 -8.10 -15.70 -6.15
CA SER A 107 -8.85 -16.85 -6.65
C SER A 107 -8.82 -16.92 -8.18
N ASN A 108 -9.11 -15.82 -8.88
CA ASN A 108 -9.02 -15.76 -10.34
C ASN A 108 -7.63 -16.11 -10.84
N LEU A 109 -6.63 -15.58 -10.13
CA LEU A 109 -5.23 -15.76 -10.45
C LEU A 109 -4.74 -17.20 -10.20
N ASN A 110 -5.37 -17.94 -9.27
CA ASN A 110 -5.14 -19.37 -9.07
C ASN A 110 -5.90 -20.22 -10.11
N ASN A 111 -7.16 -19.91 -10.37
CA ASN A 111 -7.95 -20.58 -11.40
C ASN A 111 -7.28 -20.48 -12.79
N GLU A 112 -6.63 -19.36 -13.08
CA GLU A 112 -5.85 -19.19 -14.31
C GLU A 112 -4.62 -20.10 -14.34
N ILE A 113 -3.92 -20.28 -13.21
CA ILE A 113 -2.81 -21.24 -13.10
C ILE A 113 -3.35 -22.66 -13.34
N ASP A 114 -4.43 -23.03 -12.67
CA ASP A 114 -5.01 -24.38 -12.77
C ASP A 114 -5.42 -24.69 -14.22
N ARG A 115 -6.09 -23.73 -14.88
CA ARG A 115 -6.42 -23.85 -16.30
C ARG A 115 -5.17 -23.97 -17.18
N MET A 116 -4.10 -23.22 -16.91
CA MET A 116 -2.87 -23.34 -17.70
C MET A 116 -2.15 -24.65 -17.42
N ALA A 117 -2.28 -25.24 -16.23
CA ALA A 117 -1.73 -26.56 -15.95
C ALA A 117 -2.32 -27.64 -16.87
N GLU A 118 -3.60 -27.52 -17.21
CA GLU A 118 -4.31 -28.45 -18.11
C GLU A 118 -4.03 -28.18 -19.60
N VAL A 119 -3.85 -26.91 -20.00
CA VAL A 119 -3.84 -26.51 -21.42
C VAL A 119 -2.44 -26.22 -21.96
N ASP A 120 -1.56 -25.61 -21.16
CA ASP A 120 -0.26 -25.08 -21.62
C ASP A 120 0.76 -25.10 -20.48
N SER A 121 1.51 -26.22 -20.40
CA SER A 121 2.53 -26.43 -19.38
C SER A 121 3.62 -25.35 -19.38
N HIS A 122 3.91 -24.74 -20.54
CA HIS A 122 4.89 -23.66 -20.63
C HIS A 122 4.37 -22.38 -19.97
N LYS A 123 3.12 -21.98 -20.25
CA LYS A 123 2.50 -20.82 -19.58
C LYS A 123 2.31 -21.06 -18.09
N PHE A 124 1.93 -22.26 -17.69
CA PHE A 124 1.85 -22.66 -16.29
C PHE A 124 3.16 -22.38 -15.55
N TRP A 125 4.28 -22.93 -16.03
CA TRP A 125 5.58 -22.74 -15.38
C TRP A 125 6.04 -21.29 -15.42
N LYS A 126 5.75 -20.54 -16.49
CA LYS A 126 6.00 -19.09 -16.55
C LYS A 126 5.25 -18.35 -15.44
N MET A 127 3.97 -18.65 -15.22
CA MET A 127 3.15 -18.02 -14.18
C MET A 127 3.59 -18.40 -12.76
N VAL A 128 3.91 -19.67 -12.52
CA VAL A 128 4.44 -20.16 -11.23
C VAL A 128 5.77 -19.48 -10.90
N ASN A 129 6.69 -19.46 -11.87
CA ASN A 129 8.01 -18.87 -11.68
C ASN A 129 7.98 -17.34 -11.51
N ALA A 130 7.04 -16.65 -12.16
CA ALA A 130 6.86 -15.20 -11.98
C ALA A 130 6.48 -14.81 -10.54
N ARG A 131 5.83 -15.72 -9.79
CA ARG A 131 5.44 -15.49 -8.39
C ARG A 131 6.46 -16.01 -7.38
N ARG A 132 7.42 -16.81 -7.83
CA ARG A 132 8.45 -17.38 -6.96
C ARG A 132 9.31 -16.24 -6.41
N ASN A 133 9.49 -16.20 -5.09
CA ASN A 133 10.34 -15.19 -4.46
C ASN A 133 11.79 -15.40 -4.94
N ARG A 134 12.44 -14.36 -5.46
CA ARG A 134 13.80 -14.44 -6.04
C ARG A 134 14.90 -14.60 -4.98
N ASN A 135 14.55 -14.55 -3.69
CA ASN A 135 15.50 -14.81 -2.61
C ASN A 135 15.96 -16.27 -2.64
N ARG A 136 17.14 -16.51 -3.23
CA ARG A 136 17.76 -17.84 -3.40
C ARG A 136 18.05 -18.58 -2.09
N SER A 137 18.02 -17.89 -0.95
CA SER A 137 18.28 -18.48 0.38
C SER A 137 17.12 -19.32 0.91
N SER A 138 15.91 -19.14 0.36
CA SER A 138 14.77 -20.00 0.58
C SER A 138 14.51 -20.70 -0.75
N LEU A 139 14.82 -21.99 -0.83
CA LEU A 139 14.45 -22.86 -1.95
C LEU A 139 12.91 -22.98 -1.99
N SER A 140 12.19 -21.89 -2.30
CA SER A 140 10.74 -21.84 -2.17
C SER A 140 10.07 -22.85 -3.09
N SER A 141 9.21 -23.68 -2.50
CA SER A 141 8.12 -24.46 -3.09
C SER A 141 8.40 -25.01 -4.49
N GLY A 142 8.97 -26.22 -4.55
CA GLY A 142 8.73 -27.08 -5.71
C GLY A 142 7.42 -27.85 -5.52
N ILE A 143 6.85 -28.30 -6.61
CA ILE A 143 5.66 -29.14 -6.56
C ILE A 143 6.14 -30.55 -6.22
N ASN A 144 5.72 -31.07 -5.06
CA ASN A 144 6.02 -32.45 -4.70
C ASN A 144 5.05 -33.36 -5.42
N PHE A 145 5.60 -34.20 -6.29
CA PHE A 145 4.89 -35.27 -6.97
C PHE A 145 5.61 -36.58 -6.63
N ASP A 146 4.91 -37.47 -5.93
CA ASP A 146 5.40 -38.80 -5.55
C ASP A 146 6.84 -38.81 -4.95
N GLY A 147 7.05 -38.01 -3.90
CA GLY A 147 8.35 -37.90 -3.23
C GLY A 147 9.41 -37.08 -3.98
N THR A 148 9.13 -36.68 -5.23
CA THR A 148 10.05 -35.88 -6.03
C THR A 148 9.59 -34.44 -6.15
N THR A 149 10.50 -33.51 -5.85
CA THR A 149 10.23 -32.07 -5.94
C THR A 149 10.53 -31.56 -7.36
N VAL A 150 9.48 -31.30 -8.13
CA VAL A 150 9.56 -30.72 -9.48
C VAL A 150 9.65 -29.20 -9.39
N ARG A 151 10.61 -28.61 -10.12
CA ARG A 151 10.91 -27.16 -10.09
C ARG A 151 10.81 -26.47 -11.46
N ASP A 152 10.76 -27.26 -12.52
CA ASP A 152 10.68 -26.80 -13.91
C ASP A 152 9.99 -27.86 -14.80
N ARG A 153 9.71 -27.48 -16.05
CA ARG A 153 9.07 -28.34 -17.04
C ARG A 153 9.92 -29.56 -17.38
N ASP A 154 11.21 -29.37 -17.54
CA ASP A 154 12.11 -30.42 -18.06
C ASP A 154 12.22 -31.55 -17.04
N SER A 155 12.16 -31.21 -15.75
CA SER A 155 12.04 -32.15 -14.62
C SER A 155 10.81 -33.07 -14.73
N ILE A 156 9.68 -32.57 -15.27
CA ILE A 156 8.49 -33.40 -15.53
C ILE A 156 8.74 -34.33 -16.71
N SER A 157 9.34 -33.82 -17.79
CA SER A 157 9.59 -34.62 -19.00
C SER A 157 10.66 -35.69 -18.79
N SER A 158 11.53 -35.53 -17.79
CA SER A 158 12.53 -36.52 -17.38
C SER A 158 12.00 -37.57 -16.41
N MET A 159 10.79 -37.39 -15.87
CA MET A 159 10.09 -38.45 -15.14
C MET A 159 9.46 -39.38 -16.17
N ASN A 160 10.10 -40.52 -16.43
CA ASN A 160 9.48 -41.61 -17.17
C ASN A 160 8.24 -42.07 -16.40
N ILE A 161 7.06 -41.63 -16.86
CA ILE A 161 5.76 -42.23 -16.55
C ILE A 161 5.53 -43.36 -17.56
#